data_AF-A0A839WF16-F1
#
_entry.id   AF-A0A839WF16-F1
#
_cell.length_a   1.000
_cell.length_b   1.000
_cell.length_c   1.000
_cell.angle_alpha   90.00
_cell.angle_beta   90.00
_cell.angle_gamma   90.00
#
_symmetry.space_group_name_H-M   'P 1'
#
loop_
_entity.id
_entity.type
_entity.pdbx_description
1 polymer ?
#
loop_
_entity_poly.entity_id
_entity_poly.type
_entity_poly.pdbx_seq_one_letter_code
_entity_poly.pdbx_strand_id
1 'polypeptide(L)'
;MATPRLTQKEMTESEQRELKTLLDRARIAHGRPLTNSETNHVKKEYIDKLMAEREKAAKQARAIKKKQALKPDTISTFSWSANTPTRGKR
;
A
#
# COMPACT_ATOMS: atom_id res chain seq x y z
N MET A 1 11.00 6.43 8.60
CA MET A 1 9.89 7.15 9.24
C MET A 1 8.72 6.18 9.39
N ALA A 2 8.30 5.88 10.61
CA ALA A 2 7.10 5.08 10.84
C ALA A 2 5.90 5.85 10.29
N THR A 3 5.08 5.20 9.47
CA THR A 3 3.81 5.77 9.05
C THR A 3 2.94 5.94 10.30
N PRO A 4 2.39 7.14 10.58
CA PRO A 4 1.50 7.32 11.72
C PRO A 4 0.31 6.38 11.57
N ARG A 5 -0.09 5.75 12.68
CA ARG A 5 -1.21 4.80 12.70
C ARG A 5 -2.48 5.54 12.29
N LEU A 6 -3.22 4.95 11.35
CA LEU A 6 -4.47 5.53 10.86
C LEU A 6 -5.41 5.84 12.03
N THR A 7 -5.73 7.11 12.17
CA THR A 7 -6.65 7.58 13.21
C THR A 7 -8.09 7.57 12.69
N GLN A 8 -9.07 7.50 13.59
CA GLN A 8 -10.47 7.41 13.18
C GLN A 8 -10.96 8.61 12.35
N LYS A 9 -10.30 9.77 12.46
CA LYS A 9 -10.59 10.97 11.65
C LYS A 9 -10.12 10.85 10.20
N GLU A 10 -9.12 10.02 9.94
CA GLU A 10 -8.52 9.79 8.61
C GLU A 10 -9.20 8.64 7.86
N MET A 11 -10.23 8.05 8.47
CA MET A 11 -11.08 7.01 7.90
C MET A 11 -12.15 7.64 7.02
N THR A 12 -12.38 7.04 5.86
CA THR A 12 -13.49 7.38 4.98
C THR A 12 -14.82 6.96 5.62
N GLU A 13 -15.93 7.60 5.19
CA GLU A 13 -17.26 7.29 5.73
C GLU A 13 -17.65 5.82 5.53
N SER A 14 -17.24 5.22 4.41
CA SER A 14 -17.45 3.79 4.14
C SER A 14 -16.70 2.93 5.16
N GLU A 15 -15.42 3.21 5.40
CA GLU A 15 -14.62 2.46 6.37
C GLU A 15 -15.18 2.61 7.80
N GLN A 16 -15.74 3.77 8.16
CA GLN A 16 -16.40 3.99 9.45
C GLN A 16 -17.72 3.23 9.57
N ARG A 17 -18.53 3.17 8.51
CA ARG A 17 -19.77 2.37 8.49
C ARG A 17 -19.45 0.89 8.63
N GLU A 18 -18.44 0.39 7.94
CA GLU A 18 -17.98 -0.99 8.07
C GLU A 18 -17.54 -1.31 9.50
N LEU A 19 -16.71 -0.45 10.11
CA LEU A 19 -16.32 -0.60 11.51
C LEU A 19 -17.54 -0.65 12.45
N LYS A 20 -18.55 0.20 12.22
CA LYS A 20 -19.80 0.17 13.00
C LYS A 20 -20.51 -1.17 12.84
N THR A 21 -20.67 -1.66 11.62
CA THR A 21 -21.32 -2.96 11.37
C THR A 21 -20.56 -4.13 12.00
N LEU A 22 -19.23 -4.10 12.01
CA LEU A 22 -18.41 -5.11 12.70
C LEU A 22 -18.62 -5.08 14.21
N LEU A 23 -18.67 -3.90 14.82
CA LEU A 23 -18.95 -3.75 16.24
C LEU A 23 -20.36 -4.23 16.59
N ASP A 24 -21.36 -3.93 15.77
CA ASP A 24 -22.73 -4.38 16.00
C ASP A 24 -22.88 -5.89 15.83
N ARG A 25 -22.20 -6.51 14.86
CA ARG A 25 -22.12 -7.97 14.73
C ARG A 25 -21.46 -8.61 15.95
N ALA A 26 -20.36 -8.04 16.45
CA ALA A 26 -19.71 -8.53 17.66
C ALA A 26 -20.65 -8.43 18.88
N ARG A 27 -21.40 -7.34 19.02
CA ARG A 27 -22.41 -7.18 20.08
C ARG A 27 -23.47 -8.28 20.02
N ILE A 28 -24.01 -8.54 18.83
CA ILE A 28 -25.02 -9.59 18.63
C ILE A 28 -24.43 -10.97 18.96
N ALA A 29 -23.20 -11.26 18.50
CA ALA A 29 -22.54 -12.54 18.75
C ALA A 29 -22.30 -12.80 20.24
N HIS A 30 -21.96 -11.77 21.01
CA HIS A 30 -21.77 -11.90 22.46
C HIS A 30 -23.08 -11.89 23.26
N GLY A 31 -24.19 -11.42 22.68
CA GLY A 31 -25.47 -11.28 23.38
C GLY A 31 -25.47 -10.29 24.54
N ARG A 32 -24.37 -9.54 24.71
CA ARG A 32 -24.15 -8.53 25.75
C ARG A 32 -23.41 -7.32 25.15
N PRO A 33 -23.45 -6.14 25.80
CA PRO A 33 -22.57 -5.05 25.40
C PRO A 33 -21.10 -5.49 25.44
N LEU A 34 -20.32 -5.08 24.44
CA LEU A 34 -18.88 -5.29 24.42
C LEU A 34 -18.22 -4.45 25.51
N THR A 35 -17.21 -5.03 26.14
CA THR A 35 -16.28 -4.31 27.01
C THR A 35 -15.39 -3.37 26.21
N ASN A 36 -14.78 -2.39 26.90
CA ASN A 36 -13.86 -1.45 26.27
C ASN A 36 -12.66 -2.15 25.60
N SER A 37 -12.15 -3.24 26.18
CA SER A 37 -11.05 -4.01 25.59
C SER A 37 -11.48 -4.71 24.29
N GLU A 38 -12.64 -5.35 24.28
CA GLU A 38 -13.20 -6.03 23.09
C GLU A 38 -13.44 -5.02 21.96
N THR A 39 -14.05 -3.87 22.26
CA THR A 39 -14.27 -2.83 21.24
C THR A 39 -12.96 -2.28 20.69
N ASN A 40 -11.97 -2.01 21.55
CA ASN A 40 -10.66 -1.53 21.13
C ASN A 40 -9.90 -2.58 20.31
N HIS A 41 -10.05 -3.87 20.63
CA HIS A 41 -9.45 -4.95 19.87
C HIS A 41 -9.99 -5.01 18.44
N VAL A 42 -11.32 -5.00 18.27
CA VAL A 42 -11.96 -4.99 16.94
C VAL A 42 -11.53 -3.76 16.12
N LYS A 43 -11.47 -2.58 16.75
CA LYS A 43 -10.97 -1.36 16.10
C LYS A 43 -9.51 -1.51 15.67
N LYS A 44 -8.67 -2.10 16.52
CA LYS A 44 -7.24 -2.29 16.27
C LYS A 44 -7.02 -3.19 15.05
N GLU A 45 -7.66 -4.35 15.03
CA GLU A 45 -7.57 -5.31 13.92
C GLU A 45 -8.04 -4.70 12.60
N TYR A 46 -9.13 -3.93 12.63
CA TYR A 46 -9.64 -3.28 11.43
C TYR A 46 -8.68 -2.20 10.90
N ILE A 47 -8.11 -1.39 11.78
CA ILE A 47 -7.08 -0.41 11.42
C ILE A 47 -5.85 -1.11 10.84
N ASP A 48 -5.41 -2.23 11.43
CA ASP A 48 -4.25 -2.98 10.95
C ASP A 48 -4.51 -3.57 9.54
N LYS A 49 -5.74 -4.02 9.26
CA LYS A 49 -6.16 -4.46 7.91
C LYS A 49 -6.08 -3.32 6.89
N LEU A 50 -6.65 -2.15 7.20
CA LEU A 50 -6.61 -1.00 6.30
C LEU A 50 -5.20 -0.49 6.05
N MET A 51 -4.35 -0.49 7.07
CA MET A 51 -2.94 -0.14 6.89
C MET A 51 -2.24 -1.13 5.95
N ALA A 52 -2.49 -2.44 6.11
CA ALA A 52 -1.93 -3.45 5.22
C ALA A 52 -2.43 -3.29 3.77
N GLU A 53 -3.70 -2.93 3.56
CA GLU A 53 -4.26 -2.65 2.24
C GLU A 53 -3.63 -1.40 1.60
N ARG A 54 -3.49 -0.32 2.37
CA ARG A 54 -2.83 0.92 1.92
C ARG A 54 -1.36 0.67 1.57
N GLU A 55 -0.64 -0.14 2.35
CA GLU A 55 0.73 -0.53 2.02
C GLU A 55 0.83 -1.39 0.76
N LYS A 56 -0.09 -2.34 0.57
CA LYS A 56 -0.16 -3.15 -0.66
C LYS A 56 -0.43 -2.27 -1.88
N ALA A 57 -1.38 -1.35 -1.79
CA ALA A 57 -1.68 -0.38 -2.85
C ALA A 57 -0.46 0.50 -3.16
N ALA A 58 0.22 1.01 -2.13
CA ALA A 58 1.44 1.81 -2.31
C ALA A 58 2.58 1.00 -2.97
N LYS A 59 2.77 -0.27 -2.59
CA LYS A 59 3.76 -1.16 -3.23
C LYS A 59 3.44 -1.41 -4.70
N GLN A 60 2.17 -1.68 -5.02
CA GLN A 60 1.72 -1.85 -6.40
C GLN A 60 1.92 -0.57 -7.22
N ALA A 61 1.55 0.60 -6.68
CA ALA A 61 1.77 1.89 -7.33
C ALA A 61 3.26 2.17 -7.60
N ARG A 62 4.14 1.85 -6.65
CA ARG A 62 5.61 1.93 -6.84
C ARG A 62 6.09 0.97 -7.93
N ALA A 63 5.57 -0.25 -7.97
CA ALA A 63 5.92 -1.22 -9.00
C ALA A 63 5.49 -0.76 -10.39
N ILE A 64 4.27 -0.20 -10.53
CA ILE A 64 3.78 0.38 -11.77
C ILE A 64 4.64 1.57 -12.19
N LYS A 65 4.95 2.49 -11.27
CA LYS A 65 5.84 3.63 -11.55
C LYS A 65 7.23 3.17 -12.01
N LYS A 66 7.80 2.13 -11.39
CA LYS A 66 9.09 1.56 -11.80
C LYS A 66 9.03 0.97 -13.21
N LYS A 67 7.96 0.22 -13.53
CA LYS A 67 7.73 -0.31 -14.88
C LYS A 67 7.57 0.80 -15.93
N GLN A 68 6.83 1.85 -15.60
CA GLN A 68 6.64 3.00 -16.50
C GLN A 68 7.90 3.86 -16.67
N ALA A 69 8.75 3.95 -15.65
CA ALA A 69 10.05 4.62 -15.73
C ALA A 69 11.04 3.82 -16.58
N LEU A 70 10.95 2.50 -16.54
CA LEU A 70 11.71 1.61 -17.41
C LEU A 70 11.04 1.52 -18.79
N LYS A 71 10.99 2.63 -19.53
CA LYS A 71 10.75 2.60 -20.98
C LYS A 71 12.12 2.43 -21.65
N PRO A 72 12.48 1.23 -22.15
CA PRO A 72 13.68 1.11 -22.95
C PRO A 72 13.47 1.89 -24.25
N ASP A 73 14.31 2.88 -24.51
CA ASP A 73 14.35 3.56 -25.80
C ASP A 73 14.81 2.54 -26.85
N THR A 74 13.89 2.13 -27.72
CA THR A 74 14.15 1.12 -28.77
C THR A 74 15.01 1.66 -29.93
N ILE A 75 15.25 2.98 -29.95
CA ILE A 75 15.93 3.69 -31.04
C ILE A 75 17.41 3.95 -30.69
N SER A 76 17.77 4.13 -29.42
CA SER A 76 19.13 4.44 -28.97
C SER A 76 19.82 3.24 -28.35
N THR A 77 20.06 2.18 -29.14
CA THR A 77 20.97 1.13 -28.71
C THR A 77 22.40 1.66 -28.74
N PHE A 78 23.00 1.86 -27.57
CA PHE A 78 24.41 2.24 -27.44
C PHE A 78 25.30 1.17 -28.06
N SER A 79 25.90 1.47 -29.21
CA SER A 79 26.77 0.55 -29.95
C SER A 79 28.23 0.78 -29.54
N TRP A 80 28.81 -0.21 -28.85
CA TRP A 80 30.23 -0.21 -28.45
C TRP A 80 31.19 -0.17 -29.64
N SER A 81 30.77 -0.68 -30.81
CA SER A 81 31.59 -0.70 -32.03
C SER A 81 31.49 0.61 -32.84
N ALA A 82 30.56 1.51 -32.51
CA ALA A 82 30.44 2.79 -33.21
C ALA A 82 31.59 3.75 -32.86
N ASN A 83 32.28 3.54 -31.73
CA ASN A 83 33.34 4.42 -31.23
C ASN A 83 34.74 3.81 -31.28
N THR A 84 34.91 2.62 -31.87
CA THR A 84 36.23 1.99 -32.04
C THR A 84 36.90 2.51 -33.33
N PRO A 85 38.00 3.28 -33.24
CA PRO A 85 38.73 3.72 -34.42
C PRO A 85 39.37 2.50 -35.11
N THR A 86 39.10 2.34 -36.40
CA THR A 86 39.59 1.21 -37.23
C THR A 86 41.10 1.23 -37.50
N ARG A 87 41.80 2.29 -37.08
CA ARG A 87 43.25 2.43 -37.26
C ARG A 87 43.94 2.32 -35.91
N GLY A 88 44.60 1.20 -35.67
CA GLY A 88 45.54 1.06 -34.56
C GLY A 88 46.57 2.18 -34.64
N LYS A 89 46.76 2.91 -33.55
CA LYS A 89 47.80 3.94 -33.45
C LYS A 89 49.15 3.26 -33.76
N ARG A 90 49.77 3.68 -34.86
CA ARG A 90 51.16 3.34 -35.20
C ARG A 90 52.08 4.35 -34.54
#